data_AF-A0A968F155-F1
#
_entry.id   AF-A0A968F155-F1
#
_cell.length_a   1.000
_cell.length_b   1.000
_cell.length_c   1.000
_cell.angle_alpha   90.00
_cell.angle_beta   90.00
_cell.angle_gamma   90.00
#
_symmetry.space_group_name_H-M   'P 1'
#
loop_
_entity.id
_entity.type
_entity.pdbx_description
1 polymer ?
#
loop_
_entity_poly.entity_id
_entity_poly.type
_entity_poly.pdbx_seq_one_letter_code
_entity_poly.pdbx_strand_id
1 'polypeptide(L)'
;PKTLKDILEKAGMQNITVVPRTGDKSVAIQESKLFLPKCYISTSCDRQPDWSDEEPEDYKGGLLCLQNFRRKWDEKLGTWKNTPVHDWAQHGYDAFETLARGWGKHGGVNSVRPENDYS
;
A
#
# COMPACT_ATOMS: atom_id res chain seq x y z
N PRO A 1 23.62 8.53 -11.46
CA PRO A 1 22.95 8.05 -10.22
C PRO A 1 22.20 6.74 -10.49
N LYS A 2 22.41 5.69 -9.68
CA LYS A 2 21.65 4.44 -9.80
C LYS A 2 20.25 4.65 -9.23
N THR A 3 19.23 4.13 -9.89
CA THR A 3 17.84 4.18 -9.40
C THR A 3 17.61 3.10 -8.35
N LEU A 4 16.56 3.23 -7.53
CA LEU A 4 16.15 2.17 -6.60
C LEU A 4 15.84 0.86 -7.34
N LYS A 5 15.26 0.95 -8.55
CA LYS A 5 15.01 -0.21 -9.41
C LYS A 5 16.32 -0.94 -9.74
N ASP A 6 17.35 -0.22 -10.18
CA ASP A 6 18.65 -0.83 -10.52
C ASP A 6 19.31 -1.55 -9.33
N ILE A 7 19.08 -1.04 -8.11
CA ILE A 7 19.58 -1.66 -6.87
C ILE A 7 18.82 -2.96 -6.59
N LEU A 8 17.49 -2.93 -6.69
CA LEU A 8 16.63 -4.10 -6.44
C LEU A 8 16.87 -5.21 -7.49
N GLU A 9 17.04 -4.85 -8.76
CA GLU A 9 17.37 -5.80 -9.83
C GLU A 9 18.70 -6.50 -9.57
N LYS A 10 19.71 -5.77 -9.08
CA LYS A 10 21.02 -6.35 -8.70
C LYS A 10 20.95 -7.24 -7.48
N ALA A 11 20.03 -6.98 -6.57
CA ALA A 11 19.73 -7.86 -5.45
C ALA A 11 18.95 -9.13 -5.87
N GLY A 12 18.59 -9.26 -7.15
CA GLY A 12 17.91 -10.43 -7.70
C GLY A 12 16.38 -10.33 -7.68
N MET A 13 15.80 -9.18 -7.31
CA MET A 13 14.34 -8.99 -7.40
C MET A 13 13.89 -8.96 -8.87
N GLN A 14 12.82 -9.70 -9.15
CA GLN A 14 12.17 -9.76 -10.46
C GLN A 14 10.80 -9.09 -10.41
N ASN A 15 10.21 -8.83 -11.58
CA ASN A 15 8.86 -8.28 -11.73
C ASN A 15 8.63 -6.92 -11.04
N ILE A 16 9.65 -6.06 -11.04
CA ILE A 16 9.61 -4.75 -10.39
C ILE A 16 8.81 -3.75 -11.24
N THR A 17 7.73 -3.24 -10.66
CA THR A 17 6.94 -2.16 -11.23
C THR A 17 7.15 -0.89 -10.43
N VAL A 18 7.51 0.21 -11.10
CA VAL A 18 7.61 1.53 -10.46
C VAL A 18 6.26 2.22 -10.54
N VAL A 19 5.62 2.43 -9.39
CA VAL A 19 4.35 3.17 -9.29
C VAL A 19 4.65 4.68 -9.23
N PRO A 20 4.10 5.50 -10.14
CA PRO A 20 4.31 6.94 -10.10
C PRO A 20 3.77 7.57 -8.80
N ARG A 21 4.46 8.58 -8.27
CA ARG A 21 3.94 9.35 -7.12
C ARG A 21 2.64 10.06 -7.51
N THR A 22 1.68 10.10 -6.60
CA THR A 22 0.47 10.91 -6.80
C THR A 22 0.76 12.37 -6.50
N GLY A 23 0.19 13.29 -7.27
CA GLY A 23 0.22 14.73 -6.96
C GLY A 23 -0.78 15.11 -5.87
N ASP A 24 -1.84 14.32 -5.69
CA ASP A 24 -2.87 14.51 -4.67
C ASP A 24 -3.10 13.22 -3.88
N LYS A 25 -2.86 13.30 -2.57
CA LYS A 25 -3.04 12.20 -1.63
C LYS A 25 -4.50 11.77 -1.50
N SER A 26 -5.44 12.69 -1.69
CA SER A 26 -6.89 12.41 -1.61
C SER A 26 -7.31 11.40 -2.68
N VAL A 27 -6.77 11.53 -3.90
CA VAL A 27 -7.04 10.60 -5.01
C VAL A 27 -6.54 9.20 -4.67
N ALA A 28 -5.30 9.10 -4.18
CA ALA A 28 -4.70 7.83 -3.81
C ALA A 28 -5.44 7.16 -2.64
N ILE A 29 -5.98 7.96 -1.71
CA ILE A 29 -6.84 7.45 -0.64
C ILE A 29 -8.14 6.85 -1.20
N GLN A 30 -8.78 7.50 -2.17
CA GLN A 30 -9.98 6.97 -2.81
C GLN A 30 -9.69 5.68 -3.58
N GLU A 31 -8.60 5.63 -4.35
CA GLU A 31 -8.16 4.41 -5.05
C GLU A 31 -7.95 3.25 -4.06
N SER A 32 -7.31 3.51 -2.92
CA SER A 32 -7.10 2.52 -1.86
C SER A 32 -8.41 2.04 -1.24
N LYS A 33 -9.37 2.93 -0.99
CA LYS A 33 -10.71 2.58 -0.49
C LYS A 33 -11.50 1.72 -1.47
N LEU A 34 -11.38 1.97 -2.77
CA LEU A 34 -12.01 1.14 -3.80
C LEU A 34 -11.33 -0.24 -3.96
N PHE A 35 -10.06 -0.35 -3.56
CA PHE A 35 -9.31 -1.59 -3.60
C PHE A 35 -9.51 -2.47 -2.35
N LEU A 36 -9.67 -1.88 -1.17
CA LEU A 36 -9.85 -2.59 0.10
C LEU A 36 -10.91 -3.71 0.05
N PRO A 37 -12.13 -3.51 -0.50
CA PRO A 37 -13.15 -4.58 -0.60
C PRO A 37 -12.75 -5.78 -1.47
N LYS A 38 -11.71 -5.64 -2.29
CA LYS A 38 -11.16 -6.71 -3.15
C LYS A 38 -10.05 -7.50 -2.48
N CYS A 39 -9.70 -7.14 -1.24
CA CYS A 39 -8.57 -7.72 -0.51
C CYS A 39 -9.06 -8.67 0.58
N TYR A 40 -8.34 -9.78 0.74
CA TYR A 40 -8.38 -10.59 1.95
C TYR A 40 -7.09 -10.33 2.72
N ILE A 41 -7.19 -9.70 3.90
CA ILE A 41 -6.04 -9.36 4.74
C ILE A 41 -6.05 -10.30 5.94
N SER A 42 -5.00 -11.11 6.05
CA SER A 42 -4.85 -12.04 7.17
C SER A 42 -4.51 -11.29 8.46
N THR A 43 -5.04 -11.74 9.59
CA THR A 43 -4.64 -11.23 10.92
C THR A 43 -3.18 -11.54 11.25
N SER A 44 -2.59 -12.54 10.59
CA SER A 44 -1.16 -12.85 10.73
C SER A 44 -0.24 -11.77 10.15
N CYS A 45 -0.78 -10.80 9.38
CA CYS A 45 -0.02 -9.65 8.88
C CYS A 45 0.48 -8.73 10.01
N ASP A 46 -0.03 -8.89 11.23
CA ASP A 46 0.46 -8.18 12.41
C ASP A 46 1.48 -8.96 13.23
N ARG A 47 1.83 -10.18 12.81
CA ARG A 47 2.91 -10.93 13.45
C ARG A 47 4.25 -10.29 13.11
N GLN A 48 5.03 -9.99 14.14
CA GLN A 48 6.42 -9.59 13.98
C GLN A 48 7.24 -10.76 13.40
N PRO A 49 8.05 -10.53 12.35
CA PRO A 49 8.88 -11.59 11.81
C PRO A 49 10.09 -11.85 12.71
N ASP A 50 10.54 -13.11 12.77
CA ASP A 50 11.65 -13.57 13.63
C ASP A 50 12.98 -12.83 13.38
N TRP A 51 13.15 -12.22 12.22
CA TRP A 51 14.35 -11.45 11.87
C TRP A 51 14.32 -10.00 12.36
N SER A 52 13.18 -9.49 12.81
CA SER A 52 13.07 -8.11 13.28
C SER A 52 13.77 -7.96 14.63
N ASP A 53 14.67 -6.98 14.73
CA ASP A 53 15.36 -6.60 15.97
C ASP A 53 14.53 -5.63 16.84
N GLU A 54 13.30 -5.27 16.42
CA GLU A 54 12.41 -4.37 17.17
C GLU A 54 11.84 -5.08 18.41
N GLU A 55 11.53 -4.33 19.46
CA GLU A 55 10.75 -4.88 20.57
C GLU A 55 9.30 -5.18 20.09
N PRO A 56 8.66 -6.25 20.60
CA PRO A 56 7.32 -6.65 20.14
C PRO A 56 6.26 -5.54 20.26
N GLU A 57 6.35 -4.70 21.29
CA GLU A 57 5.48 -3.54 21.49
C GLU A 57 5.68 -2.42 20.47
N ASP A 58 6.86 -2.36 19.84
CA ASP A 58 7.23 -1.34 18.87
C ASP A 58 6.88 -1.75 17.44
N TYR A 59 6.81 -3.05 17.15
CA TYR A 59 6.38 -3.54 15.85
C TYR A 59 4.95 -3.08 15.51
N LYS A 60 4.75 -2.55 14.30
CA LYS A 60 3.44 -2.12 13.79
C LYS A 60 3.13 -2.84 12.49
N GLY A 61 2.30 -3.88 12.63
CA GLY A 61 1.82 -4.69 11.53
C GLY A 61 0.98 -3.93 10.50
N GLY A 62 0.88 -4.51 9.30
CA GLY A 62 0.17 -3.89 8.19
C GLY A 62 -1.33 -3.73 8.45
N LEU A 63 -1.97 -4.72 9.09
CA LEU A 63 -3.40 -4.66 9.39
C LEU A 63 -3.67 -3.62 10.50
N LEU A 64 -2.83 -3.59 11.54
CA LEU A 64 -2.90 -2.59 12.60
C LEU A 64 -2.75 -1.16 12.05
N CYS A 65 -1.82 -0.95 11.12
CA CYS A 65 -1.67 0.34 10.44
C CYS A 65 -2.93 0.75 9.67
N LEU A 66 -3.52 -0.17 8.90
CA LEU A 66 -4.74 0.12 8.14
C LEU A 66 -5.93 0.47 9.04
N GLN A 67 -6.07 -0.18 10.20
CA GLN A 67 -7.12 0.11 11.17
C GLN A 67 -6.98 1.49 11.84
N ASN A 68 -5.74 2.00 11.99
CA ASN A 68 -5.44 3.25 12.70
C ASN A 68 -5.17 4.45 11.80
N PHE A 69 -5.08 4.22 10.49
CA PHE A 69 -4.92 5.28 9.50
C PHE A 69 -6.12 6.24 9.53
N ARG A 70 -5.86 7.52 9.81
CA ARG A 70 -6.92 8.53 10.02
C ARG A 70 -6.53 9.91 9.52
N ARG A 71 -7.55 10.75 9.37
CA ARG A 71 -7.37 12.19 9.09
C ARG A 71 -7.13 12.94 10.39
N LYS A 72 -6.42 14.06 10.32
CA LYS A 72 -6.25 14.95 11.47
C LYS A 72 -7.51 15.79 11.69
N TRP A 73 -8.06 15.80 12.90
CA TRP A 73 -9.12 16.73 13.28
C TRP A 73 -8.54 18.13 13.50
N ASP A 74 -9.22 19.16 12.99
CA ASP A 74 -8.92 20.56 13.29
C ASP A 74 -9.96 21.09 14.27
N GLU A 75 -9.59 21.18 15.55
CA GLU A 75 -10.47 21.65 16.62
C GLU A 75 -10.91 23.11 16.43
N LYS A 76 -10.07 23.95 15.80
CA LYS A 76 -10.39 25.38 15.62
C LYS A 76 -11.45 25.59 14.56
N LEU A 77 -11.38 24.82 13.49
CA LEU A 77 -12.31 24.91 12.37
C LEU A 77 -13.47 23.90 12.47
N GLY A 78 -13.45 23.01 13.47
CA GLY A 78 -14.46 21.96 13.64
C GLY A 78 -14.57 21.02 12.43
N THR A 79 -13.45 20.74 11.75
CA THR A 79 -13.46 19.97 10.50
C THR A 79 -12.24 19.04 10.39
N TRP A 80 -12.34 18.02 9.55
CA TRP A 80 -11.22 17.12 9.26
C TRP A 80 -10.29 17.75 8.22
N LYS A 81 -8.98 17.77 8.46
CA LYS A 81 -7.98 18.19 7.47
C LYS A 81 -7.96 17.24 6.29
N ASN A 82 -7.59 17.74 5.11
CA ASN A 82 -7.44 16.91 3.91
C ASN A 82 -6.21 16.00 3.98
N THR A 83 -5.24 16.32 4.85
CA THR A 83 -4.05 15.52 5.07
C THR A 83 -4.28 14.44 6.14
N PRO A 84 -3.75 13.22 5.95
CA PRO A 84 -3.73 12.20 7.00
C PRO A 84 -2.86 12.63 8.18
N VAL A 85 -3.01 11.93 9.31
CA VAL A 85 -2.07 12.05 10.43
C VAL A 85 -0.74 11.43 10.02
N HIS A 86 0.36 12.13 10.32
CA HIS A 86 1.72 11.64 10.09
C HIS A 86 2.22 10.90 11.35
N ASP A 87 1.74 9.68 11.53
CA ASP A 87 2.17 8.77 12.59
C ASP A 87 2.52 7.39 12.01
N TRP A 88 2.84 6.43 12.89
CA TRP A 88 3.27 5.08 12.55
C TRP A 88 2.30 4.35 11.60
N ALA A 89 1.00 4.64 11.69
CA ALA A 89 -0.02 3.99 10.86
C ALA A 89 0.09 4.40 9.39
N GLN A 90 0.66 5.57 9.10
CA GLN A 90 0.85 6.04 7.73
C GLN A 90 1.81 5.15 6.94
N HIS A 91 2.86 4.60 7.56
CA HIS A 91 3.86 3.82 6.84
C HIS A 91 3.28 2.55 6.23
N GLY A 92 2.55 1.76 7.02
CA GLY A 92 1.86 0.57 6.52
C GLY A 92 0.77 0.91 5.50
N TYR A 93 0.06 2.02 5.72
CA TYR A 93 -0.92 2.52 4.76
C TYR A 93 -0.31 2.90 3.41
N ASP A 94 0.81 3.62 3.40
CA ASP A 94 1.48 4.07 2.17
C ASP A 94 1.99 2.88 1.32
N ALA A 95 2.40 1.80 1.98
CA ALA A 95 2.73 0.54 1.31
C ALA A 95 1.49 -0.09 0.64
N PHE A 96 0.37 -0.16 1.35
CA PHE A 96 -0.91 -0.63 0.79
C PHE A 96 -1.43 0.26 -0.34
N GLU A 97 -1.32 1.57 -0.21
CA GLU A 97 -1.68 2.53 -1.26
C GLU A 97 -0.87 2.28 -2.54
N THR A 98 0.43 2.03 -2.39
CA THR A 98 1.31 1.69 -3.52
C THR A 98 0.85 0.41 -4.21
N LEU A 99 0.48 -0.62 -3.44
CA LEU A 99 -0.13 -1.86 -3.96
C LEU A 99 -1.42 -1.56 -4.73
N ALA A 100 -2.38 -0.86 -4.12
CA ALA A 100 -3.68 -0.56 -4.71
C ALA A 100 -3.54 0.16 -6.05
N ARG A 101 -2.59 1.09 -6.14
CA ARG A 101 -2.33 1.90 -7.35
C ARG A 101 -1.58 1.12 -8.42
N GLY A 102 -0.73 0.18 -8.03
CA GLY A 102 0.00 -0.71 -8.94
C GLY A 102 -0.86 -1.84 -9.51
N TRP A 103 -1.82 -2.35 -8.72
CA TRP A 103 -2.56 -3.59 -8.99
C TRP A 103 -3.28 -3.59 -10.35
N GLY A 104 -3.97 -2.49 -10.71
CA GLY A 104 -4.74 -2.40 -11.96
C GLY A 104 -3.97 -1.88 -13.18
N LYS A 105 -2.94 -1.04 -12.96
CA LYS A 105 -2.20 -0.38 -14.06
C LYS A 105 -1.03 -1.23 -14.60
N HIS A 106 -0.58 -2.22 -13.83
CA HIS A 106 0.58 -3.05 -14.17
C HIS A 106 0.43 -4.54 -13.83
N GLY A 107 -0.70 -4.96 -13.23
CA GLY A 107 -0.90 -6.32 -12.75
C GLY A 107 -2.35 -6.81 -12.84
N GLY A 108 -3.14 -6.26 -13.76
CA GLY A 108 -4.45 -6.83 -14.06
C GLY A 108 -4.27 -8.25 -14.59
N VAL A 109 -5.03 -9.19 -14.02
CA VAL A 109 -5.33 -10.54 -14.53
C VAL A 109 -6.13 -10.45 -15.86
N ASN A 110 -5.70 -9.56 -16.74
CA ASN A 110 -6.22 -9.23 -18.06
C ASN A 110 -5.08 -9.18 -19.11
N SER A 111 -3.88 -9.67 -18.79
CA SER A 111 -3.01 -10.17 -19.85
C SER A 111 -3.61 -11.50 -20.35
N VAL A 112 -4.45 -11.41 -21.39
CA VAL A 112 -4.89 -12.51 -22.26
C VAL A 112 -5.88 -13.49 -21.61
N ARG A 113 -7.18 -13.35 -21.93
CA ARG A 113 -8.08 -14.51 -22.00
C ARG A 113 -7.55 -15.41 -23.13
N PRO A 114 -7.33 -16.72 -22.94
CA PRO A 114 -7.20 -17.60 -24.10
C PRO A 114 -8.47 -17.43 -24.94
N GLU A 115 -8.29 -17.15 -26.22
CA GLU A 115 -9.38 -16.98 -27.17
C GLU A 115 -10.33 -18.19 -27.09
N ASN A 116 -11.62 -17.91 -27.23
CA ASN A 116 -12.60 -18.95 -27.51
C ASN A 116 -12.20 -19.63 -28.83
N ASP A 117 -11.61 -20.81 -28.75
CA ASP A 117 -11.66 -21.77 -29.86
C ASP A 117 -13.10 -22.25 -29.96
N TYR A 118 -13.85 -21.65 -30.88
CA TYR A 118 -14.95 -22.36 -31.51
C TYR A 118 -14.34 -23.38 -32.47
N SER A 119 -14.44 -24.65 -32.09
CA SER A 119 -14.53 -25.81 -32.99
C SER A 119 -15.27 -26.92 -32.26
#